data_AF-A0A352ICZ0-F1
#
_entry.id   AF-A0A352ICZ0-F1
#
_cell.length_a   1.000
_cell.length_b   1.000
_cell.length_c   1.000
_cell.angle_alpha   90.00
_cell.angle_beta   90.00
_cell.angle_gamma   90.00
#
_symmetry.space_group_name_H-M   'P 1'
#
loop_
_entity.id
_entity.type
_entity.pdbx_description
1 polymer ?
#
loop_
_entity_poly.entity_id
_entity_poly.type
_entity_poly.pdbx_seq_one_letter_code
_entity_poly.pdbx_strand_id
1 'polypeptide(L)'
;MHKEIAVLSINGSDSTARAGIQADARTITSLGGYALTAITSVTVQDSQGISSVHDLPPDVVAGQVRAILGEEHPLAVKVGLLRHAGTLTAVARELAGHPRLVMAPGLTTSAGARLVEDDVMRLWESTLIPHAALLMMRVSEAEAMLGMRVSTDRDMERAARLLASTGAGAVLLRGGRLSPDRLTAYLLAGGEGRFFSSANLEGWQRHGVSSGLSSAIATRMALGDPVQQAVAAAHSYMHNRVVYAVEGTPPTMRPADIYNHYMSLVAAHYATDHNIGTYATRLAVTTRYLTMVTTRVVGRTPKQILDACLAEKASSLLLSSHLTVQEVSRRMGFPSQSAFCTFFTRMTGMSPTAHRKKAAT
;
A
#
# COMPACT_ATOMS: atom_id res chain seq x y z
N MET A 1 -1.91 21.05 16.08
CA MET A 1 -2.55 20.11 15.14
C MET A 1 -1.64 19.98 13.95
N HIS A 2 -1.06 18.80 13.67
CA HIS A 2 -0.36 18.60 12.40
C HIS A 2 -1.41 18.67 11.28
N LYS A 3 -1.20 19.54 10.30
CA LYS A 3 -2.07 19.61 9.11
C LYS A 3 -1.92 18.27 8.38
N GLU A 4 -3.03 17.55 8.22
CA GLU A 4 -3.01 16.25 7.54
C GLU A 4 -2.55 16.42 6.08
N ILE A 5 -1.77 15.46 5.59
CA ILE A 5 -1.26 15.46 4.20
C ILE A 5 -2.37 14.94 3.30
N ALA A 6 -3.27 15.85 2.92
CA ALA A 6 -4.43 15.54 2.09
C ALA A 6 -4.04 15.27 0.63
N VAL A 7 -4.57 14.19 0.06
CA VAL A 7 -4.39 13.78 -1.34
C VAL A 7 -5.75 13.44 -1.94
N LEU A 8 -6.10 14.09 -3.04
CA LEU A 8 -7.36 13.84 -3.76
C LEU A 8 -7.15 12.79 -4.86
N SER A 9 -7.96 11.73 -4.85
CA SER A 9 -8.10 10.81 -5.97
C SER A 9 -9.39 11.07 -6.75
N ILE A 10 -9.27 11.35 -8.05
CA ILE A 10 -10.38 11.51 -8.98
C ILE A 10 -10.42 10.25 -9.86
N ASN A 11 -11.33 9.32 -9.60
CA ASN A 11 -11.34 8.02 -10.28
C ASN A 11 -12.70 7.31 -10.20
N GLY A 12 -12.85 6.21 -10.93
CA GLY A 12 -14.01 5.33 -10.81
C GLY A 12 -14.01 4.53 -9.50
N SER A 13 -15.19 4.13 -9.05
CA SER A 13 -15.42 3.23 -7.92
C SER A 13 -15.41 1.77 -8.39
N ASP A 14 -14.52 0.96 -7.80
CA ASP A 14 -14.40 -0.48 -8.00
C ASP A 14 -15.07 -1.22 -6.84
N SER A 15 -16.18 -1.93 -7.12
CA SER A 15 -16.93 -2.69 -6.12
C SER A 15 -16.13 -3.82 -5.45
N THR A 16 -15.05 -4.32 -6.09
CA THR A 16 -14.12 -5.29 -5.48
C THR A 16 -13.03 -4.66 -4.63
N ALA A 17 -12.92 -3.32 -4.65
CA ALA A 17 -11.90 -2.53 -3.98
C ALA A 17 -10.44 -2.85 -4.41
N ARG A 18 -10.25 -3.52 -5.55
CA ARG A 18 -8.93 -3.90 -6.07
C ARG A 18 -8.23 -2.75 -6.82
N ALA A 19 -8.99 -1.93 -7.52
CA ALA A 19 -8.58 -0.70 -8.19
C ALA A 19 -9.47 0.49 -7.75
N GLY A 20 -9.56 1.51 -8.59
CA GLY A 20 -10.45 2.65 -8.35
C GLY A 20 -10.10 3.49 -7.12
N ILE A 21 -11.05 4.33 -6.71
CA ILE A 21 -10.91 5.18 -5.52
C ILE A 21 -10.64 4.37 -4.25
N GLN A 22 -11.11 3.13 -4.15
CA GLN A 22 -10.88 2.27 -2.99
C GLN A 22 -9.40 1.86 -2.86
N ALA A 23 -8.78 1.45 -3.97
CA ALA A 23 -7.35 1.11 -3.96
C ALA A 23 -6.47 2.35 -3.78
N ASP A 24 -6.92 3.47 -4.32
CA ASP A 24 -6.25 4.77 -4.17
C ASP A 24 -6.27 5.20 -2.71
N ALA A 25 -7.44 5.27 -2.08
CA ALA A 25 -7.61 5.65 -0.68
C ALA A 25 -6.81 4.74 0.25
N ARG A 26 -6.91 3.41 0.07
CA ARG A 26 -6.11 2.45 0.84
C ARG A 26 -4.61 2.72 0.73
N THR A 27 -4.13 3.05 -0.46
CA THR A 27 -2.71 3.29 -0.70
C THR A 27 -2.25 4.61 -0.08
N ILE A 28 -3.03 5.68 -0.25
CA ILE A 28 -2.77 6.99 0.36
C ILE A 28 -2.69 6.87 1.88
N THR A 29 -3.71 6.27 2.51
CA THR A 29 -3.74 6.09 3.97
C THR A 29 -2.62 5.17 4.47
N SER A 30 -2.27 4.11 3.73
CA SER A 30 -1.15 3.24 4.09
C SER A 30 0.22 3.95 4.08
N LEU A 31 0.33 5.06 3.37
CA LEU A 31 1.54 5.88 3.28
C LEU A 31 1.47 7.11 4.20
N GLY A 32 0.46 7.19 5.07
CA GLY A 32 0.29 8.26 6.06
C GLY A 32 -0.39 9.53 5.52
N GLY A 33 -0.98 9.48 4.32
CA GLY A 33 -1.79 10.57 3.78
C GLY A 33 -3.27 10.48 4.18
N TYR A 34 -3.97 11.61 4.12
CA TYR A 34 -5.42 11.66 4.24
C TYR A 34 -6.05 11.56 2.84
N ALA A 35 -6.88 10.55 2.63
CA ALA A 35 -7.44 10.23 1.32
C ALA A 35 -8.77 10.96 1.10
N LEU A 36 -8.78 11.82 0.09
CA LEU A 36 -9.97 12.49 -0.42
C LEU A 36 -10.35 11.86 -1.76
N THR A 37 -11.64 11.86 -2.10
CA THR A 37 -12.12 11.20 -3.32
C THR A 37 -13.15 12.04 -4.07
N ALA A 38 -13.05 12.06 -5.40
CA ALA A 38 -14.13 12.46 -6.30
C ALA A 38 -14.43 11.28 -7.25
N ILE A 39 -15.66 10.79 -7.22
CA ILE A 39 -16.05 9.57 -7.95
C ILE A 39 -16.50 9.96 -9.35
N THR A 40 -15.92 9.32 -10.37
CA THR A 40 -16.20 9.61 -11.80
C THR A 40 -17.20 8.62 -12.40
N SER A 41 -17.17 7.38 -11.94
CA SER A 41 -18.05 6.30 -12.36
C SER A 41 -18.20 5.28 -11.24
N VAL A 42 -19.24 4.45 -11.31
CA VAL A 42 -19.40 3.25 -10.49
C VAL A 42 -19.40 2.04 -11.41
N THR A 43 -18.57 1.06 -11.08
CA THR A 43 -18.52 -0.21 -11.81
C THR A 43 -19.32 -1.26 -11.05
N VAL A 44 -20.13 -2.03 -11.78
CA VAL A 44 -20.64 -3.31 -11.30
C VAL A 44 -19.63 -4.36 -11.75
N GLN A 45 -18.78 -4.79 -10.82
CA GLN A 45 -17.72 -5.76 -11.11
C GLN A 45 -17.50 -6.75 -9.97
N ASP A 46 -17.04 -7.93 -10.33
CA ASP A 46 -16.65 -9.01 -9.42
C ASP A 46 -15.29 -9.61 -9.84
N SER A 47 -14.96 -10.80 -9.33
CA SER A 47 -13.70 -11.47 -9.68
C SER A 47 -13.60 -11.90 -11.15
N GLN A 48 -14.70 -11.97 -11.89
CA GLN A 48 -14.77 -12.36 -13.30
C GLN A 48 -14.64 -11.16 -14.25
N GLY A 49 -14.87 -9.94 -13.76
CA GLY A 49 -14.68 -8.72 -14.52
C GLY A 49 -15.78 -7.69 -14.31
N ILE A 50 -15.88 -6.74 -15.23
CA ILE A 50 -16.85 -5.65 -15.21
C ILE A 50 -18.07 -6.04 -16.03
N SER A 51 -19.25 -6.06 -15.40
CA SER A 51 -20.53 -6.31 -16.07
C SER A 51 -21.17 -5.02 -16.59
N SER A 52 -21.05 -3.92 -15.86
CA SER A 52 -21.52 -2.61 -16.30
C SER A 52 -20.73 -1.47 -15.67
N VAL A 53 -20.78 -0.30 -16.31
CA VAL A 53 -20.19 0.94 -15.79
C VAL A 53 -21.23 2.04 -15.91
N HIS A 54 -21.41 2.78 -14.81
CA HIS A 54 -22.32 3.90 -14.69
C HIS A 54 -21.51 5.15 -14.39
N ASP A 55 -21.38 6.03 -15.39
CA ASP A 55 -20.66 7.28 -15.23
C ASP A 55 -21.53 8.32 -14.51
N LEU A 56 -20.91 9.10 -13.62
CA LEU A 56 -21.59 10.20 -12.95
C LEU A 56 -21.70 11.40 -13.92
N PRO A 57 -22.75 12.24 -13.79
CA PRO A 57 -22.87 13.46 -14.56
C PRO A 57 -21.64 14.38 -14.40
N PRO A 58 -21.15 15.03 -15.48
CA PRO A 58 -19.95 15.87 -15.43
C PRO A 58 -19.99 16.98 -14.37
N ASP A 59 -21.15 17.59 -14.15
CA ASP A 59 -21.39 18.63 -13.15
C ASP A 59 -21.27 18.09 -11.71
N VAL A 60 -21.72 16.85 -11.47
CA VAL A 60 -21.55 16.18 -10.17
C VAL A 60 -20.08 15.86 -9.90
N VAL A 61 -19.34 15.40 -10.91
CA VAL A 61 -17.89 15.14 -10.77
C VAL A 61 -17.13 16.44 -10.50
N ALA A 62 -17.37 17.49 -11.29
CA ALA A 62 -16.73 18.79 -11.10
C ALA A 62 -17.12 19.44 -9.77
N GLY A 63 -18.38 19.31 -9.33
CA GLY A 63 -18.84 19.79 -8.03
C GLY A 63 -18.10 19.15 -6.86
N GLN A 64 -17.87 17.82 -6.91
CA GLN A 64 -17.03 17.13 -5.92
C GLN A 64 -15.60 17.67 -5.90
N VAL A 65 -14.96 17.79 -7.07
CA VAL A 65 -13.59 18.30 -7.18
C VAL A 65 -13.49 19.72 -6.64
N ARG A 66 -14.40 20.61 -7.05
CA ARG A 66 -14.43 22.01 -6.59
C ARG A 66 -14.58 22.13 -5.08
N ALA A 67 -15.51 21.37 -4.50
CA ALA A 67 -15.75 21.40 -3.05
C ALA A 67 -14.48 21.01 -2.28
N ILE A 68 -13.84 19.91 -2.68
CA ILE A 68 -12.62 19.43 -2.01
C ILE A 68 -11.42 20.37 -2.23
N LEU A 69 -11.24 20.90 -3.44
CA LEU A 69 -10.16 21.86 -3.71
C LEU A 69 -10.34 23.16 -2.91
N GLY A 70 -11.58 23.61 -2.71
CA GLY A 70 -11.92 24.83 -1.99
C GLY A 70 -11.83 24.73 -0.47
N GLU A 71 -12.06 23.55 0.11
CA GLU A 71 -12.07 23.34 1.56
C GLU A 71 -10.77 22.69 2.08
N GLU A 72 -10.39 21.55 1.50
CA GLU A 72 -9.32 20.70 2.03
C GLU A 72 -7.94 21.07 1.50
N HIS A 73 -7.88 21.76 0.35
CA HIS A 73 -6.65 22.18 -0.32
C HIS A 73 -5.61 21.04 -0.40
N PRO A 74 -5.95 19.92 -1.08
CA PRO A 74 -5.07 18.76 -1.16
C PRO A 74 -3.71 19.14 -1.73
N LEU A 75 -2.63 18.56 -1.18
CA LEU A 75 -1.27 18.87 -1.60
C LEU A 75 -0.89 18.18 -2.92
N ALA A 76 -1.60 17.12 -3.28
CA ALA A 76 -1.49 16.46 -4.58
C ALA A 76 -2.85 15.94 -5.03
N VAL A 77 -3.05 15.88 -6.35
CA VAL A 77 -4.23 15.26 -6.95
C VAL A 77 -3.78 14.15 -7.89
N LYS A 78 -4.36 12.97 -7.72
CA LYS A 78 -4.24 11.86 -8.66
C LYS A 78 -5.49 11.81 -9.51
N VAL A 79 -5.32 11.80 -10.83
CA VAL A 79 -6.44 11.63 -11.78
C VAL A 79 -6.31 10.27 -12.45
N GLY A 80 -7.32 9.44 -12.27
CA GLY A 80 -7.46 8.13 -12.88
C GLY A 80 -8.27 8.18 -14.17
N LEU A 81 -9.10 7.15 -14.38
CA LEU A 81 -9.88 7.00 -15.60
C LEU A 81 -11.01 8.03 -15.68
N LEU A 82 -11.01 8.79 -16.78
CA LEU A 82 -12.09 9.67 -17.22
C LEU A 82 -12.55 9.19 -18.60
N ARG A 83 -13.79 8.73 -18.69
CA ARG A 83 -14.32 8.04 -19.88
C ARG A 83 -15.03 8.94 -20.89
N HIS A 84 -15.42 10.14 -20.47
CA HIS A 84 -16.29 11.02 -21.25
C HIS A 84 -15.67 12.39 -21.42
N ALA A 85 -15.81 12.95 -22.62
CA ALA A 85 -15.28 14.27 -22.96
C ALA A 85 -15.80 15.39 -22.03
N GLY A 86 -17.10 15.33 -21.67
CA GLY A 86 -17.72 16.31 -20.77
C GLY A 86 -17.08 16.29 -19.38
N THR A 87 -16.94 15.11 -18.77
CA THR A 87 -16.31 14.94 -17.45
C THR A 87 -14.84 15.36 -17.47
N LEU A 88 -14.12 14.96 -18.53
CA LEU A 88 -12.71 15.32 -18.70
C LEU A 88 -12.52 16.84 -18.76
N THR A 89 -13.31 17.52 -19.60
CA THR A 89 -13.27 18.98 -19.74
C THR A 89 -13.61 19.68 -18.43
N ALA A 90 -14.63 19.20 -17.72
CA ALA A 90 -15.07 19.80 -16.46
C ALA A 90 -13.99 19.65 -15.37
N VAL A 91 -13.40 18.45 -15.22
CA VAL A 91 -12.31 18.20 -14.27
C VAL A 91 -11.06 19.00 -14.61
N ALA A 92 -10.69 19.10 -15.89
CA ALA A 92 -9.52 19.87 -16.33
C ALA A 92 -9.62 21.35 -15.92
N ARG A 93 -10.81 21.95 -16.00
CA ARG A 93 -11.04 23.33 -15.56
C ARG A 93 -10.83 23.52 -14.06
N GLU A 94 -11.33 22.60 -13.24
CA GLU A 94 -11.19 22.68 -11.78
C GLU A 94 -9.73 22.46 -11.32
N LEU A 95 -8.96 21.66 -12.07
CA LEU A 95 -7.56 21.37 -11.74
C LEU A 95 -6.54 22.38 -12.30
N ALA A 96 -7.00 23.36 -13.09
CA ALA A 96 -6.11 24.33 -13.72
C ALA A 96 -5.24 25.06 -12.68
N GLY A 97 -3.92 25.02 -12.88
CA GLY A 97 -2.95 25.66 -11.99
C GLY A 97 -2.57 24.86 -10.74
N HIS A 98 -3.17 23.69 -10.50
CA HIS A 98 -2.75 22.86 -9.37
C HIS A 98 -1.32 22.29 -9.60
N PRO A 99 -0.36 22.48 -8.68
CA PRO A 99 1.06 22.26 -8.96
C PRO A 99 1.49 20.78 -8.96
N ARG A 100 0.71 19.89 -8.33
CA ARG A 100 1.08 18.47 -8.13
C ARG A 100 0.00 17.53 -8.65
N LEU A 101 -0.16 17.49 -9.98
CA LEU A 101 -1.08 16.58 -10.66
C LEU A 101 -0.35 15.30 -11.12
N VAL A 102 -0.81 14.15 -10.62
CA VAL A 102 -0.37 12.83 -11.08
C VAL A 102 -1.46 12.24 -11.97
N MET A 103 -1.22 12.25 -13.28
CA MET A 103 -2.15 11.74 -14.28
C MET A 103 -1.85 10.25 -14.55
N ALA A 104 -2.82 9.38 -14.31
CA ALA A 104 -2.73 7.95 -14.58
C ALA A 104 -4.01 7.47 -15.29
N PRO A 105 -4.18 7.84 -16.57
CA PRO A 105 -5.48 7.79 -17.25
C PRO A 105 -6.06 6.38 -17.41
N GLY A 106 -5.22 5.34 -17.45
CA GLY A 106 -5.67 3.95 -17.44
C GLY A 106 -6.64 3.60 -18.57
N LEU A 107 -6.32 4.03 -19.80
CA LEU A 107 -7.18 4.00 -20.98
C LEU A 107 -7.50 2.59 -21.52
N THR A 108 -6.81 1.57 -21.02
CA THR A 108 -7.07 0.16 -21.36
C THR A 108 -7.25 -0.69 -20.09
N THR A 109 -7.78 -1.90 -20.17
CA THR A 109 -7.78 -2.86 -19.04
C THR A 109 -6.43 -3.57 -18.93
N SER A 110 -6.17 -4.29 -17.83
CA SER A 110 -4.98 -5.16 -17.72
C SER A 110 -4.95 -6.27 -18.79
N ALA A 111 -6.11 -6.65 -19.32
CA ALA A 111 -6.26 -7.59 -20.43
C ALA A 111 -6.17 -6.93 -21.83
N GLY A 112 -5.95 -5.60 -21.90
CA GLY A 112 -5.74 -4.88 -23.15
C GLY A 112 -7.01 -4.35 -23.83
N ALA A 113 -8.19 -4.53 -23.24
CA ALA A 113 -9.43 -3.97 -23.78
C ALA A 113 -9.44 -2.44 -23.64
N ARG A 114 -9.88 -1.70 -24.67
CA ARG A 114 -10.02 -0.24 -24.60
C ARG A 114 -11.17 0.15 -23.66
N LEU A 115 -10.95 1.20 -22.86
CA LEU A 115 -11.94 1.74 -21.92
C LEU A 115 -12.50 3.10 -22.37
N VAL A 116 -11.87 3.73 -23.36
CA VAL A 116 -12.27 5.02 -23.92
C VAL A 116 -12.21 4.99 -25.44
N GLU A 117 -12.99 5.86 -26.04
CA GLU A 117 -12.97 6.15 -27.47
C GLU A 117 -11.74 7.02 -27.85
N ASP A 118 -11.39 7.05 -29.14
CA ASP A 118 -10.20 7.77 -29.63
C ASP A 118 -10.28 9.29 -29.44
N ASP A 119 -11.48 9.86 -29.45
CA ASP A 119 -11.71 11.29 -29.19
C ASP A 119 -11.38 11.68 -27.75
N VAL A 120 -11.73 10.82 -26.78
CA VAL A 120 -11.38 11.01 -25.36
C VAL A 120 -9.87 10.91 -25.15
N MET A 121 -9.18 10.02 -25.88
CA MET A 121 -7.72 9.92 -25.84
C MET A 121 -7.05 11.20 -26.33
N ARG A 122 -7.50 11.77 -27.46
CA ARG A 122 -7.02 13.08 -27.96
C ARG A 122 -7.33 14.22 -27.00
N LEU A 123 -8.46 14.15 -26.31
CA LEU A 123 -8.83 15.17 -25.34
C LEU A 123 -7.92 15.13 -24.11
N TRP A 124 -7.52 13.94 -23.62
CA TRP A 124 -6.50 13.82 -22.58
C TRP A 124 -5.20 14.52 -22.96
N GLU A 125 -4.71 14.25 -24.18
CA GLU A 125 -3.47 14.82 -24.72
C GLU A 125 -3.52 16.34 -24.82
N SER A 126 -4.64 16.90 -25.29
CA SER A 126 -4.77 18.34 -25.52
C SER A 126 -5.19 19.16 -24.29
N THR A 127 -5.66 18.53 -23.20
CA THR A 127 -6.23 19.27 -22.06
C THR A 127 -5.65 18.93 -20.69
N LEU A 128 -5.51 17.66 -20.32
CA LEU A 128 -5.07 17.27 -18.96
C LEU A 128 -3.57 17.01 -18.89
N ILE A 129 -3.01 16.33 -19.89
CA ILE A 129 -1.58 16.00 -19.93
C ILE A 129 -0.68 17.26 -19.86
N PRO A 130 -1.01 18.39 -20.51
CA PRO A 130 -0.18 19.60 -20.44
C PRO A 130 -0.03 20.19 -19.02
N HIS A 131 -0.89 19.79 -18.08
CA HIS A 131 -0.85 20.23 -16.69
C HIS A 131 -0.30 19.16 -15.73
N ALA A 132 0.08 17.98 -16.24
CA ALA A 132 0.59 16.91 -15.42
C ALA A 132 1.97 17.25 -14.83
N ALA A 133 2.09 17.24 -13.51
CA ALA A 133 3.41 17.22 -12.86
C ALA A 133 4.11 15.87 -13.09
N LEU A 134 3.33 14.79 -13.17
CA LEU A 134 3.74 13.48 -13.65
C LEU A 134 2.62 12.82 -14.44
N LEU A 135 2.92 12.40 -15.67
CA LEU A 135 2.10 11.48 -16.44
C LEU A 135 2.63 10.06 -16.25
N MET A 136 1.78 9.14 -15.81
CA MET A 136 2.08 7.72 -15.72
C MET A 136 1.19 6.94 -16.70
N MET A 137 1.80 6.18 -17.61
CA MET A 137 1.08 5.48 -18.67
C MET A 137 1.72 4.12 -18.96
N ARG A 138 0.93 3.15 -19.42
CA ARG A 138 1.51 1.91 -19.96
C ARG A 138 2.06 2.13 -21.36
N VAL A 139 3.07 1.34 -21.72
CA VAL A 139 3.61 1.34 -23.07
C VAL A 139 2.52 1.12 -24.12
N SER A 140 1.60 0.17 -23.92
CA SER A 140 0.50 -0.09 -24.86
C SER A 140 -0.46 1.10 -25.04
N GLU A 141 -0.64 1.92 -24.00
CA GLU A 141 -1.46 3.13 -24.06
C GLU A 141 -0.70 4.25 -24.78
N ALA A 142 0.60 4.37 -24.52
CA ALA A 142 1.47 5.31 -25.23
C ALA A 142 1.58 4.97 -26.71
N GLU A 143 1.68 3.69 -27.07
CA GLU A 143 1.67 3.23 -28.46
C GLU A 143 0.37 3.61 -29.17
N ALA A 144 -0.77 3.41 -28.51
CA ALA A 144 -2.07 3.79 -29.04
C ALA A 144 -2.22 5.31 -29.22
N MET A 145 -1.75 6.10 -28.24
CA MET A 145 -1.83 7.56 -28.26
C MET A 145 -0.90 8.18 -29.31
N LEU A 146 0.34 7.69 -29.40
CA LEU A 146 1.36 8.25 -30.29
C LEU A 146 1.34 7.66 -31.71
N GLY A 147 0.56 6.60 -31.95
CA GLY A 147 0.56 5.87 -33.21
C GLY A 147 1.92 5.27 -33.56
N MET A 148 2.76 4.97 -32.55
CA MET A 148 4.10 4.40 -32.73
C MET A 148 4.23 3.09 -31.97
N ARG A 149 5.08 2.19 -32.47
CA ARG A 149 5.43 0.95 -31.76
C ARG A 149 6.66 1.18 -30.88
N VAL A 150 6.67 0.61 -29.68
CA VAL A 150 7.77 0.69 -28.71
C VAL A 150 8.37 -0.69 -28.51
N SER A 151 9.46 -0.98 -29.20
CA SER A 151 10.11 -2.31 -29.18
C SER A 151 11.53 -2.29 -28.63
N THR A 152 12.14 -1.12 -28.47
CA THR A 152 13.50 -0.95 -27.95
C THR A 152 13.56 0.11 -26.84
N ASP A 153 14.66 0.13 -26.08
CA ASP A 153 14.94 1.16 -25.06
C ASP A 153 14.90 2.57 -25.67
N ARG A 154 15.44 2.73 -26.89
CA ARG A 154 15.41 3.99 -27.64
C ARG A 154 13.99 4.41 -28.01
N ASP A 155 13.14 3.47 -28.41
CA ASP A 155 11.74 3.78 -28.71
C ASP A 155 10.98 4.21 -27.45
N MET A 156 11.27 3.58 -26.30
CA MET A 156 10.62 3.91 -25.03
C MET A 156 11.03 5.30 -24.54
N GLU A 157 12.32 5.64 -24.67
CA GLU A 157 12.80 7.01 -24.41
C GLU A 157 12.17 8.02 -25.38
N ARG A 158 12.11 7.70 -26.68
CA ARG A 158 11.47 8.56 -27.69
C ARG A 158 9.99 8.79 -27.38
N ALA A 159 9.25 7.75 -27.03
CA ALA A 159 7.84 7.85 -26.66
C ALA A 159 7.66 8.74 -25.41
N ALA A 160 8.50 8.58 -24.39
CA ALA A 160 8.46 9.43 -23.20
C ALA A 160 8.75 10.90 -23.52
N ARG A 161 9.71 11.17 -24.42
CA ARG A 161 10.02 12.54 -24.88
C ARG A 161 8.88 13.16 -25.69
N LEU A 162 8.23 12.39 -26.57
CA LEU A 162 7.05 12.85 -27.31
C LEU A 162 5.90 13.20 -26.37
N LEU A 163 5.60 12.34 -25.40
CA LEU A 163 4.59 12.64 -24.37
C LEU A 163 4.97 13.86 -23.52
N ALA A 164 6.24 14.00 -23.12
CA ALA A 164 6.70 15.18 -22.39
C ALA A 164 6.55 16.47 -23.22
N SER A 165 6.72 16.41 -24.54
CA SER A 165 6.56 17.57 -25.43
C SER A 165 5.14 18.13 -25.48
N THR A 166 4.14 17.37 -25.03
CA THR A 166 2.75 17.85 -24.86
C THR A 166 2.56 18.74 -23.62
N GLY A 167 3.58 18.87 -22.77
CA GLY A 167 3.58 19.77 -21.60
C GLY A 167 3.68 19.04 -20.25
N ALA A 168 3.67 17.71 -20.22
CA ALA A 168 3.87 16.97 -18.97
C ALA A 168 5.27 17.24 -18.38
N GLY A 169 5.32 17.61 -17.10
CA GLY A 169 6.58 17.91 -16.39
C GLY A 169 7.50 16.69 -16.20
N ALA A 170 6.90 15.49 -16.14
CA ALA A 170 7.59 14.21 -16.13
C ALA A 170 6.71 13.12 -16.73
N VAL A 171 7.34 12.07 -17.26
CA VAL A 171 6.63 10.92 -17.86
C VAL A 171 7.22 9.62 -17.33
N LEU A 172 6.35 8.77 -16.76
CA LEU A 172 6.66 7.40 -16.35
C LEU A 172 5.93 6.41 -17.26
N LEU A 173 6.67 5.80 -18.19
CA LEU A 173 6.18 4.70 -19.00
C LEU A 173 6.44 3.37 -18.29
N ARG A 174 5.47 2.46 -18.29
CA ARG A 174 5.59 1.14 -17.65
C ARG A 174 5.09 -0.01 -18.50
N GLY A 175 5.57 -1.20 -18.18
CA GLY A 175 5.07 -2.43 -18.76
C GLY A 175 5.68 -2.76 -20.12
N GLY A 176 6.81 -2.15 -20.48
CA GLY A 176 7.59 -2.55 -21.65
C GLY A 176 8.18 -3.95 -21.44
N ARG A 177 8.34 -4.71 -22.53
CA ARG A 177 9.00 -6.02 -22.55
C ARG A 177 10.23 -5.94 -23.46
N LEU A 178 11.14 -5.03 -23.12
CA LEU A 178 12.30 -4.70 -23.95
C LEU A 178 13.44 -5.73 -23.79
N SER A 179 13.36 -6.56 -22.76
CA SER A 179 14.21 -7.74 -22.59
C SER A 179 13.33 -8.97 -22.35
N PRO A 180 13.73 -10.17 -22.85
CA PRO A 180 13.11 -11.42 -22.45
C PRO A 180 13.06 -11.52 -20.91
N ASP A 181 11.92 -11.94 -20.39
CA ASP A 181 11.70 -12.21 -18.95
C ASP A 181 11.79 -11.01 -17.99
N ARG A 182 11.84 -9.77 -18.49
CA ARG A 182 11.82 -8.57 -17.64
C ARG A 182 10.78 -7.55 -18.07
N LEU A 183 10.12 -6.95 -17.09
CA LEU A 183 9.34 -5.75 -17.30
C LEU A 183 10.23 -4.53 -17.15
N THR A 184 10.10 -3.63 -18.10
CA THR A 184 10.80 -2.35 -18.14
C THR A 184 9.82 -1.22 -17.86
N ALA A 185 10.24 -0.29 -17.01
CA ALA A 185 9.64 1.03 -16.87
C ALA A 185 10.72 2.09 -17.11
N TYR A 186 10.32 3.26 -17.58
CA TYR A 186 11.20 4.36 -17.92
C TYR A 186 10.60 5.66 -17.39
N LEU A 187 11.38 6.38 -16.58
CA LEU A 187 11.05 7.71 -16.09
C LEU A 187 11.88 8.74 -16.86
N LEU A 188 11.20 9.73 -17.44
CA LEU A 188 11.80 10.97 -17.92
C LEU A 188 11.38 12.10 -16.98
N ALA A 189 12.33 12.74 -16.31
CA ALA A 189 12.07 13.87 -15.41
C ALA A 189 13.26 14.84 -15.39
N GLY A 190 13.01 16.13 -15.58
CA GLY A 190 14.08 17.15 -15.61
C GLY A 190 15.07 16.97 -16.77
N GLY A 191 14.65 16.36 -17.87
CA GLY A 191 15.50 16.05 -19.03
C GLY A 191 16.33 14.76 -18.88
N GLU A 192 16.38 14.17 -17.69
CA GLU A 192 17.10 12.94 -17.40
C GLU A 192 16.18 11.71 -17.47
N GLY A 193 16.71 10.65 -18.08
CA GLY A 193 16.04 9.36 -18.25
C GLY A 193 16.55 8.31 -17.26
N ARG A 194 15.64 7.51 -16.70
CA ARG A 194 15.99 6.39 -15.81
C ARG A 194 15.15 5.16 -16.11
N PHE A 195 15.82 4.05 -16.37
CA PHE A 195 15.18 2.74 -16.49
C PHE A 195 15.02 2.06 -15.13
N PHE A 196 13.92 1.31 -15.01
CA PHE A 196 13.63 0.36 -13.94
C PHE A 196 13.33 -0.98 -14.58
N SER A 197 13.88 -2.06 -14.04
CA SER A 197 13.65 -3.40 -14.56
C SER A 197 13.27 -4.37 -13.44
N SER A 198 12.26 -5.20 -13.66
CA SER A 198 11.83 -6.23 -12.71
C SER A 198 11.66 -7.59 -13.39
N ALA A 199 12.14 -8.65 -12.75
CA ALA A 199 11.94 -10.04 -13.18
C ALA A 199 10.53 -10.57 -12.85
N ASN A 200 9.75 -9.86 -12.02
CA ASN A 200 8.39 -10.27 -11.65
C ASN A 200 7.37 -9.80 -12.70
N LEU A 201 7.32 -10.50 -13.83
CA LEU A 201 6.48 -10.15 -14.98
C LEU A 201 4.98 -10.10 -14.65
N GLU A 202 4.47 -11.12 -13.97
CA GLU A 202 3.04 -11.24 -13.70
C GLU A 202 2.59 -10.25 -12.63
N GLY A 203 3.33 -10.18 -11.52
CA GLY A 203 2.95 -9.40 -10.35
C GLY A 203 2.76 -7.92 -10.67
N TRP A 204 3.64 -7.32 -11.47
CA TRP A 204 3.54 -5.90 -11.79
C TRP A 204 2.40 -5.57 -12.75
N GLN A 205 1.90 -6.53 -13.53
CA GLN A 205 0.78 -6.32 -14.46
C GLN A 205 -0.59 -6.64 -13.82
N ARG A 206 -0.62 -7.05 -12.55
CA ARG A 206 -1.86 -7.40 -11.85
C ARG A 206 -2.79 -6.20 -11.71
N HIS A 207 -4.09 -6.51 -11.66
CA HIS A 207 -5.15 -5.54 -11.41
C HIS A 207 -4.86 -4.71 -10.15
N GLY A 208 -5.04 -3.40 -10.24
CA GLY A 208 -4.80 -2.48 -9.13
C GLY A 208 -3.36 -2.02 -8.91
N VAL A 209 -2.34 -2.64 -9.54
CA VAL A 209 -0.94 -2.22 -9.36
C VAL A 209 -0.67 -0.82 -9.90
N SER A 210 -1.19 -0.48 -11.08
CA SER A 210 -1.04 0.87 -11.64
C SER A 210 -1.73 1.94 -10.79
N SER A 211 -2.91 1.62 -10.23
CA SER A 211 -3.65 2.54 -9.33
C SER A 211 -2.88 2.74 -8.03
N GLY A 212 -2.38 1.67 -7.42
CA GLY A 212 -1.54 1.74 -6.23
C GLY A 212 -0.24 2.53 -6.48
N LEU A 213 0.43 2.30 -7.61
CA LEU A 213 1.68 3.01 -7.93
C LEU A 213 1.44 4.51 -8.11
N SER A 214 0.45 4.91 -8.91
CA SER A 214 0.13 6.33 -9.12
C SER A 214 -0.31 7.03 -7.84
N SER A 215 -1.14 6.38 -7.01
CA SER A 215 -1.56 6.91 -5.71
C SER A 215 -0.41 7.01 -4.71
N ALA A 216 0.51 6.05 -4.72
CA ALA A 216 1.72 6.12 -3.91
C ALA A 216 2.62 7.29 -4.35
N ILE A 217 2.78 7.51 -5.66
CA ILE A 217 3.54 8.64 -6.18
C ILE A 217 2.90 9.97 -5.76
N ALA A 218 1.59 10.12 -5.94
CA ALA A 218 0.86 11.32 -5.52
C ALA A 218 1.04 11.60 -4.02
N THR A 219 0.99 10.56 -3.18
CA THR A 219 1.20 10.69 -1.73
C THR A 219 2.62 11.12 -1.40
N ARG A 220 3.64 10.54 -2.05
CA ARG A 220 5.04 10.96 -1.85
C ARG A 220 5.28 12.40 -2.32
N MET A 221 4.69 12.80 -3.45
CA MET A 221 4.74 14.18 -3.91
C MET A 221 4.01 15.14 -2.95
N ALA A 222 2.90 14.73 -2.34
CA ALA A 222 2.23 15.52 -1.30
C ALA A 222 3.11 15.71 -0.06
N LEU A 223 3.88 14.68 0.32
CA LEU A 223 4.88 14.72 1.40
C LEU A 223 6.11 15.59 1.06
N GLY A 224 6.23 16.10 -0.16
CA GLY A 224 7.30 17.01 -0.57
C GLY A 224 8.46 16.35 -1.32
N ASP A 225 8.37 15.05 -1.62
CA ASP A 225 9.40 14.38 -2.43
C ASP A 225 9.42 14.97 -3.86
N PRO A 226 10.62 15.23 -4.43
CA PRO A 226 10.77 15.44 -5.86
C PRO A 226 10.30 14.23 -6.67
N VAL A 227 9.88 14.43 -7.92
CA VAL A 227 9.26 13.39 -8.77
C VAL A 227 10.11 12.10 -8.84
N GLN A 228 11.42 12.22 -9.04
CA GLN A 228 12.32 11.06 -9.13
C GLN A 228 12.34 10.25 -7.83
N GLN A 229 12.36 10.93 -6.67
CA GLN A 229 12.33 10.30 -5.36
C GLN A 229 10.95 9.69 -5.07
N ALA A 230 9.88 10.41 -5.42
CA ALA A 230 8.51 9.93 -5.26
C ALA A 230 8.26 8.65 -6.06
N VAL A 231 8.72 8.59 -7.32
CA VAL A 231 8.64 7.40 -8.17
C VAL A 231 9.46 6.25 -7.59
N ALA A 232 10.69 6.50 -7.13
CA ALA A 232 11.53 5.46 -6.53
C ALA A 232 10.92 4.90 -5.23
N ALA A 233 10.44 5.77 -4.34
CA ALA A 233 9.80 5.37 -3.08
C ALA A 233 8.50 4.60 -3.33
N ALA A 234 7.66 5.07 -4.26
CA ALA A 234 6.44 4.39 -4.66
C ALA A 234 6.72 3.04 -5.32
N HIS A 235 7.74 2.95 -6.16
CA HIS A 235 8.17 1.69 -6.76
C HIS A 235 8.64 0.69 -5.68
N SER A 236 9.42 1.13 -4.68
CA SER A 236 9.82 0.29 -3.54
C SER A 236 8.62 -0.19 -2.71
N TYR A 237 7.66 0.71 -2.43
CA TYR A 237 6.42 0.35 -1.74
C TYR A 237 5.62 -0.71 -2.53
N MET A 238 5.45 -0.50 -3.84
CA MET A 238 4.72 -1.42 -4.70
C MET A 238 5.46 -2.74 -4.90
N HIS A 239 6.78 -2.72 -5.04
CA HIS A 239 7.60 -3.92 -5.12
C HIS A 239 7.37 -4.80 -3.88
N ASN A 240 7.38 -4.20 -2.69
CA ASN A 240 7.05 -4.90 -1.46
C ASN A 240 5.62 -5.43 -1.43
N ARG A 241 4.66 -4.90 -2.17
CA ARG A 241 3.29 -5.44 -2.24
C ARG A 241 3.13 -6.50 -3.33
N VAL A 242 3.85 -6.35 -4.43
CA VAL A 242 3.78 -7.20 -5.63
C VAL A 242 4.58 -8.49 -5.45
N VAL A 243 5.80 -8.42 -4.87
CA VAL A 243 6.63 -9.60 -4.59
C VAL A 243 5.98 -10.52 -3.54
N TYR A 244 5.17 -9.97 -2.65
CA TYR A 244 4.46 -10.72 -1.60
C TYR A 244 2.99 -10.99 -1.94
N ALA A 245 2.54 -10.66 -3.16
CA ALA A 245 1.21 -11.03 -3.62
C ALA A 245 1.21 -12.52 -4.03
N VAL A 246 0.89 -13.39 -3.10
CA VAL A 246 0.59 -14.80 -3.40
C VAL A 246 -0.80 -14.86 -4.05
N GLU A 247 -0.98 -15.68 -5.09
CA GLU A 247 -2.32 -15.93 -5.62
C GLU A 247 -3.24 -16.53 -4.56
N GLY A 248 -4.47 -16.01 -4.49
CA GLY A 248 -5.55 -16.55 -3.68
C GLY A 248 -5.66 -15.99 -2.26
N THR A 249 -6.85 -15.43 -1.96
CA THR A 249 -7.44 -15.04 -0.65
C THR A 249 -7.25 -13.56 -0.20
N PRO A 250 -8.31 -12.88 0.35
CA PRO A 250 -8.32 -11.43 0.66
C PRO A 250 -7.35 -11.02 1.79
N PRO A 251 -7.15 -9.71 2.06
CA PRO A 251 -5.97 -9.21 2.76
C PRO A 251 -5.99 -9.64 4.22
N THR A 252 -5.11 -10.57 4.57
CA THR A 252 -4.65 -10.74 5.96
C THR A 252 -3.31 -10.03 6.07
N MET A 253 -3.07 -9.35 7.19
CA MET A 253 -1.76 -8.83 7.59
C MET A 253 -0.67 -9.87 7.26
N ARG A 254 0.53 -9.44 6.81
CA ARG A 254 1.58 -10.42 6.49
C ARG A 254 1.86 -11.25 7.74
N PRO A 255 2.32 -12.51 7.62
CA PRO A 255 2.69 -13.31 8.79
C PRO A 255 3.63 -12.58 9.76
N ALA A 256 4.56 -11.76 9.24
CA ALA A 256 5.43 -10.92 10.08
C ALA A 256 4.68 -9.80 10.81
N ASP A 257 3.69 -9.17 10.19
CA ASP A 257 2.87 -8.12 10.80
C ASP A 257 1.99 -8.72 11.92
N ILE A 258 1.43 -9.90 11.69
CA ILE A 258 0.67 -10.65 12.70
C ILE A 258 1.57 -11.05 13.86
N TYR A 259 2.81 -11.49 13.58
CA TYR A 259 3.80 -11.77 14.61
C TYR A 259 4.16 -10.52 15.42
N ASN A 260 4.40 -9.38 14.78
CA ASN A 260 4.76 -8.13 15.46
C ASN A 260 3.61 -7.59 16.32
N HIS A 261 2.36 -7.65 15.82
CA HIS A 261 1.18 -7.31 16.61
C HIS A 261 0.97 -8.30 17.75
N TYR A 262 1.22 -9.60 17.54
CA TYR A 262 1.20 -10.60 18.59
C TYR A 262 2.21 -10.26 19.70
N MET A 263 3.46 -9.92 19.35
CA MET A 263 4.47 -9.51 20.33
C MET A 263 4.08 -8.23 21.09
N SER A 264 3.43 -7.28 20.41
CA SER A 264 2.92 -6.05 21.04
C SER A 264 1.81 -6.35 22.05
N LEU A 265 0.89 -7.26 21.71
CA LEU A 265 -0.15 -7.72 22.63
C LEU A 265 0.43 -8.52 23.80
N VAL A 266 1.41 -9.40 23.55
CA VAL A 266 2.11 -10.13 24.62
C VAL A 266 2.76 -9.13 25.57
N ALA A 267 3.50 -8.13 25.08
CA ALA A 267 4.11 -7.11 25.92
C ALA A 267 3.09 -6.34 26.77
N ALA A 268 1.89 -6.08 26.23
CA ALA A 268 0.84 -5.35 26.92
C ALA A 268 0.02 -6.20 27.91
N HIS A 269 -0.06 -7.53 27.71
CA HIS A 269 -1.05 -8.37 28.40
C HIS A 269 -0.49 -9.65 29.04
N TYR A 270 0.83 -9.91 28.95
CA TYR A 270 1.42 -11.14 29.49
C TYR A 270 1.10 -11.36 30.98
N ALA A 271 0.93 -10.31 31.79
CA ALA A 271 0.67 -10.42 33.22
C ALA A 271 -0.79 -10.71 33.57
N THR A 272 -1.72 -10.54 32.62
CA THR A 272 -3.16 -10.64 32.87
C THR A 272 -3.83 -11.76 32.08
N ASP A 273 -3.24 -12.21 30.97
CA ASP A 273 -3.80 -13.29 30.15
C ASP A 273 -2.70 -14.22 29.60
N HIS A 274 -2.82 -15.51 29.92
CA HIS A 274 -1.91 -16.57 29.45
C HIS A 274 -2.54 -17.47 28.36
N ASN A 275 -3.76 -17.17 27.92
CA ASN A 275 -4.51 -17.96 26.94
C ASN A 275 -4.28 -17.46 25.51
N ILE A 276 -3.66 -18.30 24.67
CA ILE A 276 -3.37 -17.98 23.27
C ILE A 276 -4.64 -17.70 22.46
N GLY A 277 -5.77 -18.32 22.82
CA GLY A 277 -7.07 -18.04 22.18
C GLY A 277 -7.45 -16.57 22.27
N THR A 278 -7.24 -15.93 23.43
CA THR A 278 -7.54 -14.51 23.60
C THR A 278 -6.67 -13.63 22.69
N TYR A 279 -5.37 -13.94 22.58
CA TYR A 279 -4.47 -13.22 21.68
C TYR A 279 -4.86 -13.40 20.21
N ALA A 280 -5.24 -14.61 19.81
CA ALA A 280 -5.72 -14.90 18.45
C ALA A 280 -7.02 -14.12 18.14
N THR A 281 -7.97 -14.09 19.07
CA THR A 281 -9.20 -13.29 18.95
C THR A 281 -8.89 -11.79 18.81
N ARG A 282 -7.98 -11.24 19.62
CA ARG A 282 -7.57 -9.82 19.53
C ARG A 282 -6.88 -9.46 18.22
N LEU A 283 -6.23 -10.44 17.58
CA LEU A 283 -5.61 -10.31 16.27
C LEU A 283 -6.57 -10.59 15.11
N ALA A 284 -7.84 -10.90 15.39
CA ALA A 284 -8.83 -11.33 14.40
C ALA A 284 -8.38 -12.54 13.55
N VAL A 285 -7.65 -13.48 14.16
CA VAL A 285 -7.20 -14.72 13.51
C VAL A 285 -7.56 -15.96 14.33
N THR A 286 -7.57 -17.13 13.70
CA THR A 286 -7.73 -18.38 14.43
C THR A 286 -6.44 -18.75 15.17
N THR A 287 -6.57 -19.46 16.30
CA THR A 287 -5.41 -19.99 17.05
C THR A 287 -4.52 -20.90 16.18
N ARG A 288 -5.13 -21.67 15.27
CA ARG A 288 -4.43 -22.50 14.29
C ARG A 288 -3.59 -21.64 13.35
N TYR A 289 -4.15 -20.54 12.85
CA TYR A 289 -3.45 -19.63 11.96
C TYR A 289 -2.33 -18.86 12.67
N LEU A 290 -2.57 -18.36 13.89
CA LEU A 290 -1.51 -17.73 14.70
C LEU A 290 -0.35 -18.70 14.97
N THR A 291 -0.66 -19.97 15.23
CA THR A 291 0.36 -21.00 15.43
C THR A 291 1.19 -21.24 14.18
N MET A 292 0.54 -21.34 13.02
CA MET A 292 1.23 -21.45 11.73
C MET A 292 2.14 -20.23 11.49
N VAL A 293 1.64 -19.02 11.77
CA VAL A 293 2.38 -17.77 11.60
C VAL A 293 3.64 -17.74 12.47
N THR A 294 3.53 -17.92 13.79
CA THR A 294 4.70 -17.81 14.68
C THR A 294 5.73 -18.92 14.41
N THR A 295 5.27 -20.12 14.08
CA THR A 295 6.15 -21.25 13.74
C THR A 295 6.92 -20.94 12.47
N ARG A 296 6.26 -20.34 11.47
CA ARG A 296 6.91 -19.93 10.22
C ARG A 296 7.89 -18.77 10.41
N VAL A 297 7.56 -17.78 11.24
CA VAL A 297 8.38 -16.55 11.38
C VAL A 297 9.58 -16.77 12.30
N VAL A 298 9.41 -17.46 13.43
CA VAL A 298 10.46 -17.61 14.46
C VAL A 298 10.71 -19.05 14.91
N GLY A 299 10.12 -20.05 14.24
CA GLY A 299 10.32 -21.46 14.58
C GLY A 299 9.69 -21.91 15.90
N ARG A 300 8.82 -21.08 16.51
CA ARG A 300 8.22 -21.34 17.83
C ARG A 300 6.71 -21.14 17.79
N THR A 301 6.01 -21.95 18.57
CA THR A 301 4.56 -21.77 18.76
C THR A 301 4.26 -20.50 19.57
N PRO A 302 3.05 -19.93 19.49
CA PRO A 302 2.69 -18.72 20.22
C PRO A 302 2.85 -18.93 21.72
N LYS A 303 2.51 -20.12 22.21
CA LYS A 303 2.66 -20.51 23.61
C LYS A 303 4.12 -20.55 24.05
N GLN A 304 5.02 -21.10 23.25
CA GLN A 304 6.46 -21.11 23.56
C GLN A 304 7.06 -19.70 23.61
N ILE A 305 6.56 -18.79 22.77
CA ILE A 305 7.00 -17.38 22.75
C ILE A 305 6.53 -16.67 24.04
N LEU A 306 5.25 -16.81 24.38
CA LEU A 306 4.69 -16.24 25.60
C LEU A 306 5.39 -16.79 26.85
N ASP A 307 5.60 -18.11 26.91
CA ASP A 307 6.29 -18.75 28.04
C ASP A 307 7.74 -18.27 28.17
N ALA A 308 8.45 -18.05 27.06
CA ALA A 308 9.78 -17.47 27.10
C ALA A 308 9.78 -16.03 27.62
N CYS A 309 8.84 -15.20 27.16
CA CYS A 309 8.67 -13.83 27.64
C CYS A 309 8.37 -13.79 29.15
N LEU A 310 7.47 -14.66 29.62
CA LEU A 310 7.13 -14.80 31.04
C LEU A 310 8.36 -15.22 31.87
N ALA A 311 9.14 -16.20 31.40
CA ALA A 311 10.33 -16.64 32.11
C ALA A 311 11.40 -15.54 32.19
N GLU A 312 11.61 -14.78 31.12
CA GLU A 312 12.56 -13.66 31.07
C GLU A 312 12.15 -12.54 32.03
N LYS A 313 10.89 -12.09 31.99
CA LYS A 313 10.37 -11.06 32.88
C LYS A 313 10.36 -11.50 34.35
N ALA A 314 10.01 -12.75 34.62
CA ALA A 314 10.10 -13.32 35.95
C ALA A 314 11.54 -13.37 36.46
N SER A 315 12.50 -13.79 35.63
CA SER A 315 13.93 -13.80 35.97
C SER A 315 14.41 -12.39 36.30
N SER A 316 14.07 -11.41 35.47
CA SER A 316 14.39 -10.00 35.72
C SER A 316 13.85 -9.51 37.07
N LEU A 317 12.58 -9.78 37.39
CA LEU A 317 12.00 -9.40 38.70
C LEU A 317 12.66 -10.12 39.87
N LEU A 318 12.99 -11.40 39.74
CA LEU A 318 13.62 -12.18 40.81
C LEU A 318 15.04 -11.69 41.14
N LEU A 319 15.76 -11.13 40.17
CA LEU A 319 17.14 -10.66 40.35
C LEU A 319 17.22 -9.17 40.70
N SER A 320 16.29 -8.36 40.21
CA SER A 320 16.35 -6.89 40.33
C SER A 320 15.41 -6.26 41.37
N SER A 321 14.50 -7.05 41.97
CA SER A 321 13.51 -6.53 42.92
C SER A 321 13.54 -7.25 44.26
N HIS A 322 13.04 -6.59 45.31
CA HIS A 322 12.87 -7.17 46.65
C HIS A 322 11.58 -7.99 46.80
N LEU A 323 10.80 -8.18 45.73
CA LEU A 323 9.54 -8.90 45.78
C LEU A 323 9.75 -10.36 46.23
N THR A 324 8.87 -10.88 47.06
CA THR A 324 8.82 -12.31 47.42
C THR A 324 8.47 -13.17 46.20
N VAL A 325 8.76 -14.47 46.24
CA VAL A 325 8.38 -15.40 45.16
C VAL A 325 6.86 -15.41 44.94
N GLN A 326 6.08 -15.25 46.01
CA GLN A 326 4.63 -15.14 45.95
C GLN A 326 4.16 -13.86 45.24
N GLU A 327 4.81 -12.72 45.51
CA GLU A 327 4.52 -11.45 44.86
C GLU A 327 4.90 -11.45 43.37
N VAL A 328 6.04 -12.04 43.03
CA VAL A 328 6.44 -12.23 41.62
C VAL A 328 5.42 -13.14 40.91
N SER A 329 5.02 -14.25 41.53
CA SER A 329 3.96 -15.13 40.99
C SER A 329 2.67 -14.35 40.70
N ARG A 330 2.23 -13.51 41.63
CA ARG A 330 1.02 -12.69 41.48
C ARG A 330 1.16 -11.66 40.34
N ARG A 331 2.31 -10.98 40.28
CA ARG A 331 2.60 -9.95 39.27
C ARG A 331 2.76 -10.53 37.86
N MET A 332 3.15 -11.80 37.77
CA MET A 332 3.25 -12.54 36.52
C MET A 332 1.94 -13.26 36.15
N GLY A 333 0.83 -13.02 36.84
CA GLY A 333 -0.48 -13.56 36.46
C GLY A 333 -0.70 -15.05 36.75
N PHE A 334 0.11 -15.68 37.62
CA PHE A 334 -0.06 -17.10 37.95
C PHE A 334 -1.13 -17.30 39.03
N PRO A 335 -1.94 -18.37 38.95
CA PRO A 335 -3.03 -18.62 39.90
C PRO A 335 -2.54 -19.00 41.30
N SER A 336 -1.31 -19.51 41.42
CA SER A 336 -0.68 -19.84 42.70
C SER A 336 0.84 -19.82 42.59
N GLN A 337 1.51 -19.62 43.74
CA GLN A 337 2.97 -19.69 43.83
C GLN A 337 3.50 -21.07 43.38
N SER A 338 2.78 -22.16 43.68
CA SER A 338 3.16 -23.50 43.25
C SER A 338 3.17 -23.62 41.73
N ALA A 339 2.13 -23.12 41.05
CA ALA A 339 2.04 -23.15 39.59
C ALA A 339 3.18 -22.34 38.94
N PHE A 340 3.51 -21.18 39.51
CA PHE A 340 4.65 -20.37 39.09
C PHE A 340 5.99 -21.11 39.28
N CYS A 341 6.23 -21.72 40.44
CA CYS A 341 7.46 -22.47 40.72
C CYS A 341 7.67 -23.62 39.72
N THR A 342 6.63 -24.41 39.44
CA THR A 342 6.68 -25.49 38.45
C THR A 342 6.98 -24.96 37.05
N PHE A 343 6.28 -23.90 36.64
CA PHE A 343 6.51 -23.24 35.35
C PHE A 343 7.95 -22.73 35.21
N PHE A 344 8.42 -21.97 36.19
CA PHE A 344 9.73 -21.32 36.15
C PHE A 344 10.87 -22.35 36.14
N THR A 345 10.75 -23.40 36.95
CA THR A 345 11.72 -24.50 36.99
C THR A 345 11.78 -25.24 35.65
N ARG A 346 10.63 -25.50 35.02
CA ARG A 346 10.58 -26.10 33.68
C ARG A 346 11.27 -25.24 32.61
N MET A 347 11.11 -23.92 32.70
CA MET A 347 11.65 -22.99 31.70
C MET A 347 13.14 -22.68 31.88
N THR A 348 13.64 -22.69 33.12
CA THR A 348 14.99 -22.21 33.47
C THR A 348 15.91 -23.30 34.02
N GLY A 349 15.39 -24.48 34.35
CA GLY A 349 16.13 -25.57 34.99
C GLY A 349 16.39 -25.38 36.49
N MET A 350 15.95 -24.28 37.10
CA MET A 350 16.20 -23.98 38.52
C MET A 350 14.95 -23.40 39.19
N SER A 351 14.83 -23.58 40.51
CA SER A 351 13.73 -22.98 41.26
C SER A 351 13.87 -21.45 41.34
N PRO A 352 12.76 -20.68 41.47
CA PRO A 352 12.82 -19.22 41.62
C PRO A 352 13.74 -18.74 42.76
N THR A 353 13.75 -19.48 43.88
CA THR A 353 14.60 -19.19 45.04
C THR A 353 16.08 -19.43 44.72
N ALA A 354 16.40 -20.53 44.04
CA ALA A 354 17.77 -20.82 43.61
C ALA A 354 18.27 -19.80 42.58
N HIS A 355 17.40 -19.40 41.65
CA HIS A 355 17.70 -18.38 40.65
C HIS A 355 18.01 -17.02 41.30
N ARG A 356 17.24 -16.60 42.32
CA ARG A 356 17.49 -15.38 43.09
C ARG A 356 18.86 -15.39 43.78
N LYS A 357 19.24 -16.51 44.39
CA LYS A 357 20.54 -16.64 45.08
C LYS A 357 21.74 -16.53 44.13
N LYS A 358 21.55 -16.77 42.82
CA LYS A 358 22.61 -16.68 41.81
C LYS A 358 23.08 -15.25 41.51
N ALA A 359 22.30 -14.22 41.81
CA ALA A 359 22.72 -12.80 41.72
C ALA A 359 23.19 -12.20 43.06
N ALA A 360 23.05 -12.94 44.17
CA ALA A 360 23.54 -12.54 45.49
C ALA A 360 24.96 -13.09 45.78
N THR A 361 25.57 -13.77 44.80
CA THR A 361 26.96 -14.27 44.79
C THR A 361 27.71 -13.53 43.69
#